data_AF-A0A6L7W7C9-F1
#
_entry.id   AF-A0A6L7W7C9-F1
#
_cell.length_a   1.000
_cell.length_b   1.000
_cell.length_c   1.000
_cell.angle_alpha   90.00
_cell.angle_beta   90.00
_cell.angle_gamma   90.00
#
_symmetry.space_group_name_H-M   'P 1'
#
loop_
_entity.id
_entity.type
_entity.pdbx_description
1 polymer ?
#
loop_
_entity_poly.entity_id
_entity_poly.type
_entity_poly.pdbx_seq_one_letter_code
_entity_poly.pdbx_strand_id
1 'polypeptide(L)'
;DYAQAEKYYQKALALDPDDADIIHYYAMFLTLIKKDYAQAEEYYQKALALKPDNADINRNYAVFLALFKKDYAQAEKYYQKALALEPNGAANNSHYALFLTFAKKDYAQAEEYYQKALTLE
;
A
#
# COMPACT_ATOMS: atom_id res chain seq x y z
N ASP A 1 -5.53 -20.74 -10.78
CA ASP A 1 -5.18 -21.51 -9.56
C ASP A 1 -4.23 -20.67 -8.72
N TYR A 2 -4.64 -20.29 -7.51
CA TYR A 2 -3.84 -19.44 -6.62
C TYR A 2 -2.59 -20.15 -6.09
N ALA A 3 -2.60 -21.47 -5.96
CA ALA A 3 -1.42 -22.24 -5.56
C ALA A 3 -0.32 -22.16 -6.63
N GLN A 4 -0.70 -22.10 -7.90
CA GLN A 4 0.25 -21.94 -8.99
C GLN A 4 0.83 -20.51 -9.04
N ALA A 5 0.01 -19.49 -8.77
CA ALA A 5 0.49 -18.11 -8.68
C ALA A 5 1.51 -17.93 -7.54
N GLU A 6 1.23 -18.51 -6.37
CA GLU A 6 2.15 -18.50 -5.22
C GLU A 6 3.50 -19.14 -5.56
N LYS A 7 3.51 -20.28 -6.26
CA LYS A 7 4.74 -20.90 -6.74
C LYS A 7 5.55 -19.98 -7.66
N TYR A 8 4.90 -19.17 -8.49
CA TYR A 8 5.60 -18.22 -9.35
C TYR A 8 6.21 -17.07 -8.56
N TYR A 9 5.51 -16.53 -7.56
CA TYR A 9 6.09 -15.52 -6.65
C TYR A 9 7.30 -16.08 -5.89
N GLN A 10 7.18 -17.29 -5.34
CA GLN A 10 8.29 -17.93 -4.61
C GLN A 10 9.50 -18.19 -5.51
N LYS A 11 9.28 -18.59 -6.76
CA LYS A 11 10.37 -18.72 -7.75
C LYS A 11 11.01 -17.38 -8.08
N ALA A 12 10.20 -16.33 -8.27
CA ALA A 12 10.69 -15.00 -8.56
C ALA A 12 11.55 -14.46 -7.41
N LEU A 13 11.10 -14.63 -6.17
CA LEU A 13 11.85 -14.29 -4.95
C LEU A 13 13.11 -15.14 -4.74
N ALA A 14 13.12 -16.39 -5.22
CA ALA A 14 14.33 -17.22 -5.17
C ALA A 14 15.39 -16.80 -6.20
N LEU A 15 14.96 -16.22 -7.33
CA LEU A 15 15.85 -15.68 -8.36
C LEU A 15 16.40 -14.32 -7.99
N ASP A 16 15.55 -13.44 -7.44
CA ASP A 16 15.95 -12.14 -6.91
C ASP A 16 15.27 -11.88 -5.54
N PRO A 17 15.96 -12.20 -4.44
CA PRO A 17 15.40 -12.09 -3.09
C PRO A 17 15.28 -10.65 -2.60
N ASP A 18 15.89 -9.67 -3.28
CA ASP A 18 15.94 -8.27 -2.87
C ASP A 18 15.27 -7.33 -3.90
N ASP A 19 14.55 -7.88 -4.88
CA ASP A 19 13.65 -7.11 -5.72
C ASP A 19 12.43 -6.64 -4.92
N ALA A 20 12.47 -5.37 -4.50
CA ALA A 20 11.42 -4.74 -3.72
C ALA A 20 10.04 -4.77 -4.41
N ASP A 21 9.99 -4.77 -5.75
CA ASP A 21 8.73 -4.75 -6.49
C ASP A 21 8.10 -6.15 -6.47
N ILE A 22 8.88 -7.22 -6.66
CA ILE A 22 8.41 -8.61 -6.50
C ILE A 22 7.93 -8.86 -5.07
N ILE A 23 8.71 -8.42 -4.08
CA ILE A 23 8.36 -8.54 -2.65
C ILE A 23 7.04 -7.81 -2.36
N HIS A 24 6.89 -6.59 -2.86
CA HIS A 24 5.68 -5.79 -2.72
C HIS A 24 4.47 -6.46 -3.36
N TYR A 25 4.58 -6.94 -4.60
CA TYR A 25 3.46 -7.63 -5.26
C TYR A 25 3.10 -8.94 -4.57
N TYR A 26 4.08 -9.66 -4.02
CA TYR A 26 3.78 -10.84 -3.22
C TYR A 26 3.04 -10.48 -1.92
N ALA A 27 3.41 -9.39 -1.25
CA ALA A 27 2.65 -8.87 -0.10
C ALA A 27 1.19 -8.54 -0.44
N MET A 28 0.95 -7.93 -1.61
CA MET A 28 -0.40 -7.68 -2.12
C MET A 28 -1.17 -8.97 -2.40
N PHE A 29 -0.53 -9.97 -3.01
CA PHE A 29 -1.11 -11.29 -3.24
C PHE A 29 -1.49 -11.98 -1.92
N LEU A 30 -0.59 -11.94 -0.93
CA LEU A 30 -0.84 -12.48 0.41
C LEU A 30 -2.03 -11.80 1.07
N THR A 31 -2.14 -10.48 0.92
CA THR A 31 -3.25 -9.68 1.45
C THR A 31 -4.59 -10.01 0.78
N LEU A 32 -4.65 -9.88 -0.55
CA LEU A 32 -5.91 -9.85 -1.29
C LEU A 32 -6.44 -11.25 -1.62
N ILE A 33 -5.53 -12.21 -1.83
CA ILE A 33 -5.89 -13.54 -2.31
C ILE A 33 -5.80 -14.57 -1.19
N LYS A 34 -4.64 -14.64 -0.52
CA LYS A 34 -4.39 -15.64 0.53
C LYS A 34 -5.02 -15.26 1.87
N LYS A 35 -5.25 -13.96 2.10
CA LYS A 35 -5.69 -13.37 3.37
C LYS A 35 -4.75 -13.72 4.53
N ASP A 36 -3.47 -13.93 4.22
CA ASP A 36 -2.42 -14.14 5.21
C ASP A 36 -1.82 -12.78 5.57
N TYR A 37 -2.47 -12.09 6.50
CA TYR A 37 -2.09 -10.73 6.88
C TYR A 37 -0.79 -10.69 7.69
N ALA A 38 -0.44 -11.76 8.40
CA ALA A 38 0.80 -11.81 9.15
C ALA A 38 1.99 -11.84 8.18
N GLN A 39 1.96 -12.75 7.21
CA GLN A 39 3.02 -12.83 6.22
C GLN A 39 3.02 -11.61 5.30
N ALA A 40 1.86 -11.09 4.90
CA ALA A 40 1.78 -9.89 4.08
C ALA A 40 2.49 -8.70 4.73
N GLU A 41 2.33 -8.51 6.04
CA GLU A 41 2.97 -7.42 6.78
C GLU A 41 4.50 -7.53 6.75
N GLU A 42 5.05 -8.73 6.95
CA GLU A 42 6.50 -8.98 6.85
C GLU A 42 7.04 -8.60 5.47
N TYR A 43 6.34 -8.98 4.40
CA TYR A 43 6.77 -8.66 3.04
C TYR A 43 6.61 -7.17 2.71
N TYR A 44 5.55 -6.48 3.18
CA TYR A 44 5.47 -5.03 3.03
C TYR A 44 6.63 -4.31 3.73
N GLN A 45 6.97 -4.73 4.95
CA GLN A 45 8.09 -4.15 5.70
C GLN A 45 9.43 -4.43 5.01
N LYS A 46 9.62 -5.63 4.45
CA LYS A 46 10.80 -5.97 3.67
C LYS A 46 10.92 -5.10 2.41
N ALA A 47 9.83 -4.90 1.66
CA ALA A 47 9.83 -4.04 0.47
C ALA A 47 10.16 -2.59 0.83
N LEU A 48 9.62 -2.08 1.94
CA LEU A 48 9.93 -0.74 2.45
C LEU A 48 11.36 -0.60 2.97
N ALA A 49 11.96 -1.66 3.52
CA ALA A 49 13.36 -1.64 3.93
C ALA A 49 14.30 -1.48 2.72
N LEU A 50 13.92 -2.05 1.57
CA LEU A 50 14.70 -1.98 0.33
C LEU A 50 14.45 -0.68 -0.45
N LYS A 51 13.19 -0.24 -0.52
CA LYS A 51 12.79 1.02 -1.19
C LYS A 51 11.91 1.86 -0.25
N PRO A 52 12.49 2.54 0.75
CA PRO A 52 11.72 3.31 1.74
C PRO A 52 10.95 4.48 1.12
N ASP A 53 11.43 5.00 0.00
CA ASP A 53 10.92 6.20 -0.66
C ASP A 53 10.15 5.88 -1.95
N ASN A 54 9.62 4.65 -2.07
CA ASN A 54 8.68 4.29 -3.12
C ASN A 54 7.24 4.63 -2.68
N ALA A 55 6.59 5.55 -3.39
CA ALA A 55 5.26 6.03 -3.04
C ALA A 55 4.19 4.93 -3.12
N ASP A 56 4.26 4.04 -4.11
CA ASP A 56 3.31 2.93 -4.29
C ASP A 56 3.38 1.94 -3.13
N ILE A 57 4.58 1.55 -2.70
CA ILE A 57 4.76 0.62 -1.58
C ILE A 57 4.24 1.27 -0.28
N ASN A 58 4.56 2.54 -0.04
CA ASN A 58 4.07 3.28 1.12
C ASN A 58 2.53 3.36 1.12
N ARG A 59 1.91 3.73 -0.01
CA ARG A 59 0.44 3.78 -0.14
C ARG A 59 -0.19 2.42 0.09
N ASN A 60 0.34 1.35 -0.52
CA ASN A 60 -0.25 0.03 -0.42
C ASN A 60 -0.10 -0.55 1.00
N TYR A 61 1.01 -0.29 1.69
CA TYR A 61 1.15 -0.67 3.10
C TYR A 61 0.19 0.14 4.00
N ALA A 62 -0.02 1.43 3.71
CA ALA A 62 -1.02 2.25 4.40
C ALA A 62 -2.44 1.67 4.26
N VAL A 63 -2.82 1.29 3.03
CA VAL A 63 -4.10 0.61 2.75
C VAL A 63 -4.20 -0.69 3.54
N PHE A 64 -3.13 -1.49 3.56
CA PHE A 64 -3.10 -2.73 4.33
C PHE A 64 -3.35 -2.49 5.83
N LEU A 65 -2.63 -1.52 6.41
CA LEU A 65 -2.75 -1.14 7.82
C LEU A 65 -4.17 -0.66 8.15
N ALA A 66 -4.76 0.20 7.32
CA ALA A 66 -6.11 0.73 7.56
C ALA A 66 -7.20 -0.33 7.41
N LEU A 67 -7.13 -1.17 6.36
CA LEU A 67 -8.23 -2.08 6.03
C LEU A 67 -8.17 -3.39 6.79
N PHE A 68 -6.98 -3.96 7.01
CA PHE A 68 -6.83 -5.31 7.56
C PHE A 68 -6.31 -5.31 9.00
N LYS A 69 -5.45 -4.35 9.36
CA LYS A 69 -4.93 -4.22 10.74
C LYS A 69 -5.74 -3.27 11.62
N LYS A 70 -6.52 -2.37 11.00
CA LYS A 70 -7.22 -1.26 11.67
C LYS A 70 -6.27 -0.34 12.45
N ASP A 71 -5.00 -0.29 12.07
CA ASP A 71 -4.01 0.62 12.63
C ASP A 71 -4.03 1.93 11.84
N TYR A 72 -5.00 2.78 12.17
CA TYR A 72 -5.19 4.05 11.48
C TYR A 72 -4.05 5.04 11.73
N ALA A 73 -3.39 4.96 12.89
CA ALA A 73 -2.29 5.87 13.23
C ALA A 73 -1.05 5.60 12.38
N GLN A 74 -0.68 4.33 12.18
CA GLN A 74 0.42 4.00 11.26
C GLN A 74 -0.01 4.18 9.81
N ALA A 75 -1.24 3.80 9.44
CA ALA A 75 -1.73 4.01 8.08
C ALA A 75 -1.61 5.48 7.65
N GLU A 76 -2.04 6.42 8.50
CA GLU A 76 -1.94 7.85 8.22
C GLU A 76 -0.51 8.32 7.94
N LYS A 77 0.48 7.85 8.71
CA LYS A 77 1.89 8.17 8.47
C LYS A 77 2.37 7.70 7.10
N TYR A 78 2.01 6.47 6.71
CA TYR A 78 2.42 5.93 5.42
C TYR A 78 1.69 6.57 4.25
N TYR A 79 0.42 6.95 4.40
CA TYR A 79 -0.28 7.77 3.41
C TYR A 79 0.38 9.14 3.22
N GLN A 80 0.69 9.83 4.33
CA GLN A 80 1.37 11.13 4.28
C GLN A 80 2.76 11.00 3.66
N LYS A 81 3.49 9.92 3.93
CA LYS A 81 4.77 9.65 3.27
C LYS A 81 4.61 9.44 1.76
N ALA A 82 3.63 8.64 1.32
CA ALA A 82 3.35 8.45 -0.11
C ALA A 82 2.99 9.78 -0.81
N LEU A 83 2.19 10.63 -0.16
CA LEU A 83 1.84 11.97 -0.66
C LEU A 83 3.03 12.93 -0.68
N ALA A 84 3.96 12.84 0.27
CA ALA A 84 5.16 13.67 0.27
C ALA A 84 6.13 13.28 -0.86
N LEU A 85 6.21 11.99 -1.19
CA LEU A 85 7.02 11.46 -2.28
C LEU A 85 6.43 11.82 -3.65
N GLU A 86 5.12 11.70 -3.78
CA GLU A 86 4.38 11.96 -5.03
C GLU A 86 3.10 12.76 -4.75
N PRO A 87 3.23 14.09 -4.56
CA PRO A 87 2.09 14.95 -4.22
C PRO A 87 1.06 15.05 -5.34
N ASN A 88 1.51 14.87 -6.57
CA ASN A 88 0.71 14.91 -7.79
C ASN A 88 0.28 13.50 -8.25
N GLY A 89 0.40 12.48 -7.41
CA GLY A 89 -0.10 11.14 -7.72
C GLY A 89 -1.61 11.06 -7.47
N ALA A 90 -2.43 10.96 -8.53
CA ALA A 90 -3.88 10.82 -8.41
C ALA A 90 -4.28 9.64 -7.50
N ALA A 91 -3.58 8.50 -7.62
CA ALA A 91 -3.79 7.34 -6.76
C ALA A 91 -3.51 7.63 -5.27
N ASN A 92 -2.42 8.34 -4.95
CA ASN A 92 -2.08 8.68 -3.56
C ASN A 92 -3.13 9.58 -2.93
N ASN A 93 -3.57 10.61 -3.67
CA ASN A 93 -4.61 11.55 -3.25
C ASN A 93 -5.95 10.82 -3.03
N SER A 94 -6.40 10.01 -3.99
CA SER A 94 -7.65 9.25 -3.87
C SER A 94 -7.66 8.26 -2.70
N HIS A 95 -6.57 7.51 -2.49
CA HIS A 95 -6.51 6.55 -1.39
C HIS A 95 -6.47 7.23 -0.01
N TYR A 96 -5.80 8.38 0.10
CA TYR A 96 -5.82 9.14 1.35
C TYR A 96 -7.18 9.76 1.62
N ALA A 97 -7.86 10.29 0.59
CA ALA A 97 -9.22 10.80 0.71
C ALA A 97 -10.21 9.71 1.16
N LEU A 98 -10.08 8.48 0.65
CA LEU A 98 -10.87 7.32 1.09
C LEU A 98 -10.60 7.00 2.57
N PHE A 99 -9.33 7.00 2.99
CA PHE A 99 -8.96 6.80 4.39
C PHE A 99 -9.57 7.88 5.30
N LEU A 100 -9.47 9.15 4.92
CA LEU A 100 -10.08 10.26 5.66
C LEU A 100 -11.60 10.11 5.78
N THR A 101 -12.26 9.70 4.70
CA THR A 101 -13.72 9.49 4.65
C THR A 101 -14.17 8.38 5.59
N PHE A 102 -13.56 7.20 5.48
CA PHE A 102 -14.09 5.99 6.13
C PHE A 102 -13.47 5.70 7.50
N ALA A 103 -12.18 6.00 7.68
CA ALA A 103 -11.49 5.75 8.94
C ALA A 103 -11.58 6.96 9.89
N LYS A 104 -11.31 8.17 9.39
CA LYS A 104 -11.28 9.39 10.23
C LYS A 104 -12.60 10.16 10.27
N LYS A 105 -13.50 9.93 9.30
CA LYS A 105 -14.73 10.71 9.08
C LYS A 105 -14.45 12.21 8.92
N ASP A 106 -13.28 12.55 8.39
CA ASP A 106 -12.89 13.92 8.07
C ASP A 106 -13.28 14.22 6.61
N TYR A 107 -14.55 14.56 6.43
CA TYR A 107 -15.11 14.77 5.10
C TYR A 107 -14.58 16.05 4.43
N ALA A 108 -14.26 17.08 5.21
CA ALA A 108 -13.73 18.33 4.69
C ALA A 108 -12.34 18.11 4.08
N GLN A 109 -11.43 17.46 4.82
CA GLN A 109 -10.12 17.15 4.28
C GLN A 109 -10.19 16.11 3.16
N ALA A 110 -11.08 15.12 3.24
CA ALA A 110 -11.27 14.14 2.18
C ALA A 110 -11.66 14.82 0.85
N GLU A 111 -12.57 15.80 0.88
CA GLU A 111 -12.98 16.55 -0.31
C GLU A 111 -11.80 17.24 -1.00
N GLU A 112 -10.92 17.89 -0.24
CA GLU A 112 -9.72 18.54 -0.80
C GLU A 112 -8.83 17.55 -1.57
N TYR A 113 -8.62 16.35 -1.01
CA TYR A 113 -7.78 15.34 -1.65
C TYR A 113 -8.48 14.66 -2.84
N TYR A 114 -9.80 14.48 -2.81
CA TYR A 114 -10.53 14.03 -4.00
C TYR A 114 -10.43 15.06 -5.14
N GLN A 115 -10.58 16.35 -4.84
CA GLN A 115 -10.43 17.41 -5.84
C GLN A 115 -9.03 17.39 -6.45
N LYS A 116 -7.97 17.27 -5.63
CA LYS A 116 -6.60 17.11 -6.13
C LYS A 116 -6.48 15.93 -7.08
N ALA A 117 -7.00 14.76 -6.69
CA ALA A 117 -6.93 13.56 -7.52
C ALA A 117 -7.61 13.74 -8.89
N LEU A 118 -8.78 14.39 -8.94
CA LEU A 118 -9.52 14.66 -10.18
C LEU A 118 -8.81 15.65 -11.11
N THR A 119 -8.02 16.59 -10.57
CA THR A 119 -7.27 17.55 -11.39
C THR A 119 -5.98 16.99 -12.01
N LEU A 120 -5.60 15.78 -11.61
CA LEU A 120 -4.34 15.13 -11.99
C LEU A 120 -4.52 14.02 -13.05
N GLU A 121 -5.76 13.79 -13.51
CA GLU A 121 -6.10 12.89 -14.64
C GLU A 121 -5.89 13.55 -16.01
#